data_AF-A0A9N9QF11-F1
#
_entry.id   AF-A0A9N9QF11-F1
#
_cell.length_a   1.000
_cell.length_b   1.000
_cell.length_c   1.000
_cell.angle_alpha   90.00
_cell.angle_beta   90.00
_cell.angle_gamma   90.00
#
_symmetry.space_group_name_H-M   'P 1'
#
loop_
_entity.id
_entity.type
_entity.pdbx_description
1 polymer ?
#
loop_
_entity_poly.entity_id
_entity_poly.type
_entity_poly.pdbx_seq_one_letter_code
_entity_poly.pdbx_strand_id
1 'polypeptide(L)'
;MSFGLPSIKAKPQHAAEYGMPEGEYGVPELLKTGLSSARDALDNVHPLAQSELNYRQNTDKMNMQVLRNIQGLHAPLKIAMELKAARKIGHLPFLKSSNVMLESLTGRDLEISPEDVFNTGEFAEVAGQPHAVIEKSLGIL
;
A
#
# COMPACT_ATOMS: atom_id res chain seq x y z
N MET A 1 -32.27 -3.10 -3.12
CA MET A 1 -31.17 -4.00 -2.69
C MET A 1 -29.87 -3.22 -2.76
N SER A 2 -29.30 -2.78 -1.63
CA SER A 2 -27.99 -2.10 -1.62
C SER A 2 -26.88 -3.15 -1.59
N PHE A 3 -25.92 -3.06 -2.52
CA PHE A 3 -24.81 -4.02 -2.64
C PHE A 3 -23.77 -3.94 -1.51
N GLY A 4 -23.92 -3.04 -0.52
CA GLY A 4 -23.04 -2.96 0.65
C GLY A 4 -21.57 -2.68 0.33
N LEU A 5 -21.30 -2.03 -0.81
CA LEU A 5 -19.94 -1.80 -1.31
C LEU A 5 -19.18 -0.76 -0.46
N PRO A 6 -17.86 -0.87 -0.32
CA PRO A 6 -17.06 0.13 0.36
C PRO A 6 -16.93 1.35 -0.54
N SER A 7 -17.04 2.56 0.01
CA SER A 7 -16.85 3.78 -0.78
C SER A 7 -15.38 3.91 -1.18
N ILE A 8 -15.10 3.89 -2.49
CA ILE A 8 -13.79 4.28 -3.04
C ILE A 8 -13.57 5.80 -2.92
N LYS A 9 -14.66 6.58 -2.87
CA LYS A 9 -14.55 8.04 -2.74
C LYS A 9 -13.90 8.38 -1.40
N ALA A 10 -12.86 9.21 -1.47
CA ALA A 10 -12.26 9.83 -0.31
C ALA A 10 -13.36 10.51 0.51
N LYS A 11 -13.51 10.09 1.78
CA LYS A 11 -14.20 10.96 2.73
C LYS A 11 -13.27 12.14 2.99
N PRO A 12 -13.73 13.39 2.83
CA PRO A 12 -12.89 14.54 3.13
C PRO A 12 -12.48 14.44 4.61
N GLN A 13 -11.22 14.08 4.85
CA GLN A 13 -10.59 14.13 6.16
C GLN A 13 -9.97 15.51 6.29
N HIS A 14 -10.81 16.55 6.29
CA HIS A 14 -10.35 17.80 6.86
C HIS A 14 -10.39 17.60 8.37
N ALA A 15 -9.23 17.64 9.02
CA ALA A 15 -9.20 18.12 10.39
C ALA A 15 -9.65 19.59 10.31
N ALA A 16 -10.67 19.96 11.08
CA ALA A 16 -11.20 21.33 11.13
C ALA A 16 -10.12 22.34 11.61
N GLU A 17 -9.04 21.83 12.20
CA GLU A 17 -7.89 22.58 12.71
C GLU A 17 -6.62 21.82 12.32
N TYR A 18 -5.56 22.55 11.97
CA TYR A 18 -4.20 21.98 11.96
C TYR A 18 -3.90 21.64 13.42
N GLY A 19 -4.01 20.35 13.75
CA GLY A 19 -4.07 19.83 15.11
C GLY A 19 -2.74 19.95 15.87
N MET A 20 -2.27 21.17 16.07
CA MET A 20 -1.37 21.47 17.17
C MET A 20 -2.25 21.57 18.41
N PRO A 21 -2.11 20.69 19.41
CA PRO A 21 -2.85 20.83 20.66
C PRO A 21 -2.38 22.13 21.33
N GLU A 22 -3.10 23.23 21.14
CA GLU A 22 -2.77 24.50 21.77
C GLU A 22 -3.09 24.38 23.27
N GLY A 23 -2.05 24.45 24.10
CA GLY A 23 -2.21 24.63 25.53
C GLY A 23 -2.84 25.99 25.82
N GLU A 24 -3.13 26.25 27.09
CA GLU A 24 -3.77 27.49 27.57
C GLU A 24 -3.01 28.78 27.14
N TYR A 25 -1.76 28.64 26.71
CA TYR A 25 -0.88 29.71 26.24
C TYR A 25 -0.55 29.67 24.73
N GLY A 26 -1.27 28.90 23.91
CA GLY A 26 -1.04 28.82 22.46
C GLY A 26 0.23 28.05 22.07
N VAL A 27 0.81 27.29 23.01
CA VAL A 27 2.00 26.44 22.79
C VAL A 27 1.63 25.00 23.14
N PRO A 28 2.06 23.99 22.35
CA PRO A 28 1.77 22.60 22.66
C PRO A 28 2.44 22.13 23.95
N GLU A 29 1.63 21.58 24.86
CA GLU A 29 2.09 21.00 26.13
C GLU A 29 2.67 19.60 25.92
N LEU A 30 3.96 19.52 25.62
CA LEU A 30 4.70 18.28 25.32
C LEU A 30 4.59 17.19 26.39
N LEU A 31 4.34 17.56 27.66
CA LEU A 31 4.18 16.61 28.75
C LEU A 31 2.82 15.88 28.75
N LYS A 32 1.77 16.50 28.19
CA LYS A 32 0.43 15.89 28.08
C LYS A 32 0.24 15.20 26.73
N THR A 33 0.79 15.76 25.66
CA THR A 33 0.56 15.31 24.28
C THR A 33 1.65 14.37 23.76
N GLY A 34 2.75 14.23 24.50
CA GLY A 34 3.92 13.44 24.11
C GLY A 34 4.82 14.16 23.10
N LEU A 35 5.98 13.57 22.81
CA LEU A 35 6.96 14.06 21.83
C LEU A 35 6.54 13.68 20.39
N SER A 36 5.34 14.04 19.98
CA SER A 36 4.91 13.85 18.59
C SER A 36 5.63 14.83 17.67
N SER A 37 5.99 14.37 16.47
CA SER A 37 6.63 15.22 15.46
C SER A 37 5.62 16.24 14.93
N ALA A 38 5.97 17.53 14.95
CA ALA A 38 5.15 18.59 14.33
C ALA A 38 4.92 18.35 12.81
N ARG A 39 5.75 17.52 12.18
CA ARG A 39 5.58 17.10 10.78
C ARG A 39 4.32 16.28 10.57
N ASP A 40 4.01 15.32 11.46
CA ASP A 40 2.82 14.46 11.31
C ASP A 40 1.51 15.27 11.34
N ALA A 41 1.49 16.41 12.04
CA ALA A 41 0.33 17.31 12.11
C ALA A 41 0.21 18.21 10.86
N LEU A 42 1.30 18.46 10.14
CA LEU A 42 1.38 19.37 8.99
C LEU A 42 1.43 18.63 7.64
N ASP A 43 1.79 17.34 7.62
CA ASP A 43 2.07 16.58 6.40
C ASP A 43 0.82 16.26 5.54
N ASN A 44 -0.40 16.45 6.05
CA ASN A 44 -1.61 16.28 5.24
C ASN A 44 -2.01 17.59 4.54
N VAL A 45 -1.16 18.06 3.60
CA VAL A 45 -1.42 19.29 2.82
C VAL A 45 -2.62 19.14 1.86
N HIS A 46 -2.92 17.91 1.41
CA HIS A 46 -3.98 17.66 0.44
C HIS A 46 -5.02 16.63 0.94
N PRO A 47 -6.34 16.94 0.92
CA PRO A 47 -7.39 16.05 1.45
C PRO A 47 -7.52 14.73 0.68
N LEU A 48 -6.97 14.63 -0.54
CA LEU A 48 -6.93 13.39 -1.31
C LEU A 48 -5.64 12.60 -1.13
N ALA A 49 -4.59 13.14 -0.48
CA ALA A 49 -3.30 12.45 -0.38
C ALA A 49 -3.43 11.05 0.24
N GLN A 50 -4.13 10.95 1.38
CA GLN A 50 -4.39 9.66 2.04
C GLN A 50 -5.26 8.72 1.20
N SER A 51 -6.14 9.27 0.36
CA SER A 51 -6.99 8.48 -0.53
C SER A 51 -6.18 7.88 -1.68
N GLU A 52 -5.33 8.68 -2.33
CA GLU A 52 -4.45 8.24 -3.41
C GLU A 52 -3.46 7.17 -2.93
N LEU A 53 -2.86 7.36 -1.74
CA LEU A 53 -1.99 6.36 -1.13
C LEU A 53 -2.67 4.99 -0.94
N ASN A 54 -3.96 5.00 -0.61
CA ASN A 54 -4.73 3.77 -0.34
C ASN A 54 -5.62 3.34 -1.51
N TYR A 55 -5.56 4.03 -2.65
CA TYR A 55 -6.51 3.85 -3.76
C TYR A 55 -6.60 2.39 -4.20
N ARG A 56 -5.44 1.77 -4.48
CA ARG A 56 -5.34 0.37 -4.93
C ARG A 56 -5.89 -0.63 -3.91
N GLN A 57 -5.61 -0.42 -2.62
CA GLN A 57 -6.14 -1.32 -1.60
C GLN A 57 -7.67 -1.21 -1.49
N ASN A 58 -8.21 -0.03 -1.74
CA ASN A 58 -9.65 0.22 -1.67
C ASN A 58 -10.38 -0.32 -2.90
N THR A 59 -9.80 -0.19 -4.10
CA THR A 59 -10.32 -0.80 -5.33
C THR A 59 -10.36 -2.32 -5.20
N ASP A 60 -9.28 -2.94 -4.70
CA ASP A 60 -9.22 -4.40 -4.51
C ASP A 60 -10.27 -4.88 -3.49
N LYS A 61 -10.44 -4.16 -2.37
CA LYS A 61 -11.48 -4.47 -1.37
C LYS A 61 -12.88 -4.38 -1.99
N MET A 62 -13.15 -3.35 -2.79
CA MET A 62 -14.42 -3.22 -3.48
C MET A 62 -14.64 -4.37 -4.47
N ASN A 63 -13.65 -4.69 -5.29
CA ASN A 63 -13.73 -5.78 -6.28
C ASN A 63 -14.01 -7.13 -5.61
N MET A 64 -13.35 -7.43 -4.48
CA MET A 64 -13.59 -8.66 -3.71
C MET A 64 -15.02 -8.72 -3.14
N GLN A 65 -15.59 -7.59 -2.72
CA GLN A 65 -16.98 -7.53 -2.28
C GLN A 65 -17.96 -7.69 -3.45
N VAL A 66 -17.68 -7.10 -4.60
CA VAL A 66 -18.47 -7.29 -5.83
C VAL A 66 -18.47 -8.77 -6.23
N LEU A 67 -17.30 -9.42 -6.27
CA LEU A 67 -17.17 -10.85 -6.57
C LEU A 67 -17.96 -11.69 -5.57
N ARG A 68 -17.89 -11.36 -4.27
CA ARG A 68 -18.69 -12.03 -3.24
C ARG A 68 -20.19 -11.90 -3.49
N ASN A 69 -20.65 -10.73 -3.90
CA ASN A 69 -22.08 -10.48 -4.12
C ASN A 69 -22.61 -11.20 -5.38
N ILE A 70 -21.80 -11.29 -6.43
CA ILE A 70 -22.20 -11.91 -7.71
C ILE A 70 -22.07 -13.44 -7.64
N GLN A 71 -20.92 -13.92 -7.17
CA GLN A 71 -20.55 -15.34 -7.26
C GLN A 71 -20.65 -16.06 -5.90
N GLY A 72 -20.74 -15.33 -4.79
CA GLY A 72 -20.74 -15.89 -3.43
C GLY A 72 -19.33 -15.96 -2.83
N LEU A 73 -19.21 -16.58 -1.64
CA LEU A 73 -17.98 -16.55 -0.83
C LEU A 73 -16.79 -17.28 -1.46
N HIS A 74 -17.02 -18.24 -2.35
CA HIS A 74 -15.97 -19.05 -2.93
C HIS A 74 -15.05 -18.25 -3.88
N ALA A 75 -15.60 -17.27 -4.59
CA ALA A 75 -14.87 -16.44 -5.55
C ALA A 75 -13.75 -15.59 -4.91
N PRO A 76 -14.02 -14.74 -3.90
CA PRO A 76 -12.97 -13.98 -3.23
C PRO A 76 -11.97 -14.90 -2.50
N LEU A 77 -12.41 -16.05 -1.98
CA LEU A 77 -11.51 -17.00 -1.33
C LEU A 77 -10.50 -17.60 -2.33
N LYS A 78 -10.98 -18.00 -3.51
CA LYS A 78 -10.12 -18.49 -4.60
C LYS A 78 -9.08 -17.44 -5.01
N ILE A 79 -9.51 -16.21 -5.29
CA ILE A 79 -8.61 -15.11 -5.67
C ILE A 79 -7.59 -14.82 -4.56
N ALA A 80 -8.01 -14.81 -3.29
CA ALA A 80 -7.10 -14.60 -2.17
C ALA A 80 -6.05 -15.71 -2.04
N MET A 81 -6.42 -16.97 -2.32
CA MET A 81 -5.48 -18.10 -2.35
C MET A 81 -4.48 -17.97 -3.50
N GLU A 82 -4.94 -17.61 -4.70
CA GLU A 82 -4.09 -17.40 -5.87
C GLU A 82 -3.09 -16.26 -5.64
N LEU A 83 -3.56 -15.11 -5.10
CA LEU A 83 -2.69 -14.00 -4.72
C LEU A 83 -1.64 -14.40 -3.67
N LYS A 84 -2.02 -15.22 -2.69
CA LYS A 84 -1.09 -15.73 -1.68
C LYS A 84 -0.05 -16.67 -2.28
N ALA A 85 -0.44 -17.49 -3.26
CA ALA A 85 0.49 -18.37 -3.97
C ALA A 85 1.45 -17.56 -4.84
N ALA A 86 0.95 -16.59 -5.61
CA ALA A 86 1.75 -15.71 -6.47
C ALA A 86 2.82 -14.93 -5.69
N ARG A 87 2.50 -14.47 -4.47
CA ARG A 87 3.46 -13.77 -3.58
C ARG A 87 4.58 -14.67 -3.04
N LYS A 88 4.40 -15.99 -3.05
CA LYS A 88 5.36 -16.96 -2.48
C LYS A 88 6.23 -17.65 -3.53
N ILE A 89 6.17 -17.21 -4.78
CA ILE A 89 7.03 -17.75 -5.82
C ILE A 89 8.49 -17.49 -5.44
N GLY A 90 9.27 -18.58 -5.32
CA GLY A 90 10.67 -18.50 -4.97
C GLY A 90 11.46 -17.79 -6.05
N HIS A 91 12.25 -16.81 -5.64
CA HIS A 91 13.18 -16.10 -6.52
C HIS A 91 14.55 -16.03 -5.87
N LEU A 92 15.59 -15.96 -6.69
CA LEU A 92 16.94 -15.73 -6.20
C LEU A 92 17.04 -14.28 -5.70
N PRO A 93 17.53 -14.04 -4.47
CA PRO A 93 17.46 -12.73 -3.81
C PRO A 93 18.35 -11.66 -4.47
N PHE A 94 19.30 -12.06 -5.32
CA PHE A 94 20.18 -11.16 -6.07
C PHE A 94 19.65 -10.79 -7.45
N LEU A 95 18.60 -11.47 -7.93
CA LEU A 95 17.99 -11.21 -9.22
C LEU A 95 16.68 -10.44 -9.00
N LYS A 96 16.36 -9.49 -9.89
CA LYS A 96 15.12 -8.73 -9.83
C LYS A 96 13.93 -9.66 -10.03
N SER A 97 13.00 -9.68 -9.07
CA SER A 97 11.70 -10.34 -9.25
C SER A 97 10.76 -9.44 -10.03
N SER A 98 10.11 -9.96 -11.07
CA SER A 98 8.96 -9.31 -11.71
C SER A 98 7.66 -9.86 -11.13
N ASN A 99 6.72 -8.99 -10.77
CA ASN A 99 5.45 -9.37 -10.13
C ASN A 99 4.39 -9.83 -11.14
N VAL A 100 4.78 -10.36 -12.29
CA VAL A 100 3.91 -10.60 -13.46
C VAL A 100 2.66 -11.41 -13.09
N MET A 101 2.81 -12.51 -12.35
CA MET A 101 1.66 -13.34 -11.97
C MET A 101 0.71 -12.60 -11.04
N LEU A 102 1.25 -11.83 -10.08
CA LEU A 102 0.44 -11.03 -9.17
C LEU A 102 -0.30 -9.94 -9.93
N GLU A 103 0.40 -9.26 -10.84
CA GLU A 103 -0.13 -8.16 -11.63
C GLU A 103 -1.26 -8.62 -12.55
N SER A 104 -1.11 -9.77 -13.20
CA SER A 104 -2.15 -10.37 -14.03
C SER A 104 -3.40 -10.75 -13.24
N LEU A 105 -3.25 -11.27 -12.01
CA LEU A 105 -4.39 -11.57 -11.13
C LEU A 105 -5.11 -10.31 -10.64
N THR A 106 -4.39 -9.20 -10.47
CA THR A 106 -4.96 -7.90 -10.08
C THR A 106 -5.43 -7.05 -11.26
N GLY A 107 -5.12 -7.44 -12.50
CA GLY A 107 -5.38 -6.65 -13.71
C GLY A 107 -4.49 -5.41 -13.87
N ARG A 108 -3.36 -5.34 -13.13
CA ARG A 108 -2.43 -4.20 -13.20
C ARG A 108 -1.65 -4.17 -14.51
N ASP A 109 -1.46 -5.34 -15.13
CA ASP A 109 -0.83 -5.49 -16.44
C ASP A 109 -1.60 -4.78 -17.58
N LEU A 110 -2.84 -4.35 -17.34
CA LEU A 110 -3.68 -3.63 -18.30
C LEU A 110 -3.56 -2.10 -18.20
N GLU A 111 -2.99 -1.57 -17.11
CA GLU A 111 -2.93 -0.14 -16.82
C GLU A 111 -1.47 0.32 -16.69
N ILE A 112 -1.16 1.55 -17.12
CA ILE A 112 0.15 2.17 -16.95
C ILE A 112 0.06 3.20 -15.83
N SER A 113 0.84 3.00 -14.77
CA SER A 113 0.91 3.91 -13.63
C SER A 113 2.23 4.70 -13.61
N PRO A 114 2.32 5.82 -12.87
CA PRO A 114 3.57 6.59 -12.77
C PRO A 114 4.75 5.77 -12.24
N GLU A 115 4.51 4.75 -11.42
CA GLU A 115 5.58 3.87 -10.92
C GLU A 115 6.26 3.08 -12.04
N ASP A 116 5.53 2.77 -13.12
CA ASP A 116 6.06 2.03 -14.27
C ASP A 116 7.02 2.89 -15.10
N VAL A 117 6.86 4.23 -15.04
CA VAL A 117 7.70 5.19 -15.78
C VAL A 117 8.91 5.64 -14.96
N PHE A 118 8.72 5.90 -13.67
CA PHE A 118 9.74 6.55 -12.82
C PHE A 118 10.50 5.61 -11.89
N ASN A 119 10.02 4.39 -11.66
CA ASN A 119 10.64 3.44 -10.71
C ASN A 119 10.97 2.09 -11.38
N THR A 120 11.53 2.13 -12.59
CA THR A 120 11.94 0.91 -13.27
C THR A 120 13.16 0.31 -12.57
N GLY A 121 12.98 -0.89 -11.99
CA GLY A 121 14.09 -1.60 -11.32
C GLY A 121 15.24 -2.03 -12.24
N GLU A 122 15.20 -1.68 -13.54
CA GLU A 122 16.32 -1.82 -14.48
C GLU A 122 17.40 -0.75 -14.26
N PHE A 123 17.03 0.40 -13.69
CA PHE A 123 17.96 1.47 -13.33
C PHE A 123 18.45 1.37 -11.88
N ALA A 124 18.22 0.24 -11.20
CA ALA A 124 18.74 0.02 -9.87
C ALA A 124 20.26 -0.19 -9.93
N GLU A 125 21.01 0.83 -9.51
CA GLU A 125 22.48 0.84 -9.60
C GLU A 125 23.18 -0.17 -8.66
N VAL A 126 22.44 -0.81 -7.75
CA VAL A 126 22.99 -1.69 -6.71
C VAL A 126 22.75 -3.16 -7.07
N ALA A 127 23.69 -3.76 -7.80
CA ALA A 127 23.81 -5.21 -7.87
C ALA A 127 24.69 -5.70 -6.71
N GLY A 128 24.08 -6.29 -5.68
CA GLY A 128 24.83 -6.92 -4.58
C GLY A 128 25.64 -8.12 -5.06
N GLN A 129 26.78 -8.41 -4.42
CA GLN A 129 27.53 -9.63 -4.71
C GLN A 129 26.64 -10.86 -4.47
N PRO A 130 26.42 -11.75 -5.47
CA PRO A 130 25.45 -12.84 -5.36
C PRO A 130 25.67 -13.73 -4.13
N HIS A 131 26.93 -14.04 -3.79
CA HIS A 131 27.28 -14.85 -2.62
C HIS A 131 26.82 -14.20 -1.31
N ALA A 132 27.14 -12.92 -1.08
CA ALA A 132 26.79 -12.21 0.15
C ALA A 132 25.26 -12.07 0.32
N VAL A 133 24.53 -11.87 -0.78
CA VAL A 133 23.06 -11.75 -0.76
C VAL A 133 22.40 -13.09 -0.43
N ILE A 134 22.91 -14.20 -0.98
CA ILE A 134 22.41 -15.55 -0.67
C ILE A 134 22.72 -15.93 0.77
N GLU A 135 23.95 -15.70 1.25
CA GLU A 135 24.34 -16.00 2.62
C GLU A 135 23.48 -15.25 3.64
N LYS A 136 23.20 -13.96 3.39
CA LYS A 136 22.25 -13.17 4.19
C LYS A 136 20.83 -13.71 4.13
N SER A 137 20.36 -14.11 2.94
CA SER A 137 19.02 -14.73 2.77
C SER A 137 18.89 -16.05 3.52
N LEU A 138 19.98 -16.80 3.67
CA LEU A 138 20.02 -18.08 4.39
C LEU A 138 20.33 -17.91 5.89
N GLY A 139 20.65 -16.70 6.34
CA GLY A 139 20.98 -16.40 7.74
C GLY A 139 22.37 -16.88 8.16
N ILE A 140 23.31 -17.01 7.22
CA ILE A 140 24.68 -17.50 7.45
C ILE A 140 25.63 -16.34 7.83
N LEU A 141 25.38 -15.14 7.27
CA LEU A 141 26.17 -13.91 7.45
C LEU A 141 25.37 -12.86 8.22
#